data_AF-A0A2D6D7A1-F1
#
_entry.id   AF-A0A2D6D7A1-F1
#
_cell.length_a   1.000
_cell.length_b   1.000
_cell.length_c   1.000
_cell.angle_alpha   90.00
_cell.angle_beta   90.00
_cell.angle_gamma   90.00
#
_symmetry.space_group_name_H-M   'P 1'
#
loop_
_entity.id
_entity.type
_entity.pdbx_description
1 polymer ?
#
loop_
_entity_poly.entity_id
_entity_poly.type
_entity_poly.pdbx_seq_one_letter_code
_entity_poly.pdbx_strand_id
1 'polypeptide(L)'
;IIVDPGTLADPQILVDKLKEEGLTVDDINIVYITHSHMDHYRNIGMFPKAKTLDYWGWWEEDVYHDYQGGVTDNIELIKTPGHSYDSTTLLVKTSQGLVAICGDVFWKEDSPKDDPFASDKEMLAESRKKVLELADYVVPGHGDIYKVKK
;
A
#
# COMPACT_ATOMS: atom_id res chain seq x y z
N ILE A 1 -7.38 -1.67 9.02
CA ILE A 1 -6.55 -0.86 8.10
C ILE A 1 -6.94 -1.27 6.70
N ILE A 2 -7.16 -0.31 5.81
CA ILE A 2 -7.31 -0.57 4.38
C ILE A 2 -6.12 0.05 3.63
N VAL A 3 -5.62 -0.63 2.61
CA VAL A 3 -4.50 -0.16 1.78
C VAL A 3 -5.03 0.07 0.37
N ASP A 4 -4.75 1.23 -0.21
CA ASP A 4 -5.08 1.60 -1.59
C ASP A 4 -6.54 1.25 -1.99
N PRO A 5 -7.56 2.02 -1.52
CA PRO A 5 -8.98 1.75 -1.83
C PRO A 5 -9.35 1.96 -3.31
N GLY A 6 -8.38 2.38 -4.11
CA GLY A 6 -8.32 2.24 -5.54
C GLY A 6 -9.31 3.06 -6.35
N THR A 7 -9.36 2.79 -7.65
CA THR A 7 -10.51 3.12 -8.50
C THR A 7 -11.43 1.91 -8.64
N LEU A 8 -12.73 2.15 -8.65
CA LEU A 8 -13.74 1.10 -8.84
C LEU A 8 -14.78 1.58 -9.86
N ALA A 9 -15.33 0.65 -10.63
CA ALA A 9 -16.48 0.93 -11.49
C ALA A 9 -17.71 1.35 -10.67
N ASP A 10 -17.84 0.79 -9.47
CA ASP A 10 -18.86 1.10 -8.47
C ASP A 10 -18.23 1.01 -7.06
N PRO A 11 -18.25 2.08 -6.24
CA PRO A 11 -17.80 2.04 -4.85
C PRO A 11 -18.46 0.94 -4.00
N GLN A 12 -19.66 0.48 -4.37
CA GLN A 12 -20.35 -0.60 -3.67
C GLN A 12 -19.55 -1.90 -3.64
N ILE A 13 -18.67 -2.14 -4.62
CA ILE A 13 -17.77 -3.30 -4.65
C ILE A 13 -16.91 -3.36 -3.39
N LEU A 14 -16.39 -2.22 -2.93
CA LEU A 14 -15.56 -2.15 -1.72
C LEU A 14 -16.39 -2.38 -0.46
N VAL A 15 -17.60 -1.81 -0.42
CA VAL A 15 -18.54 -1.99 0.69
C VAL A 15 -18.93 -3.46 0.85
N ASP A 16 -19.23 -4.14 -0.25
CA ASP A 16 -19.60 -5.56 -0.24
C ASP A 16 -18.41 -6.43 0.20
N LYS A 17 -17.19 -6.13 -0.26
CA LYS A 17 -15.97 -6.83 0.17
C LYS A 17 -15.66 -6.64 1.66
N LEU A 18 -15.84 -5.43 2.19
CA LEU A 18 -15.73 -5.21 3.64
C LEU A 18 -16.76 -6.02 4.42
N LYS A 19 -17.99 -6.10 3.91
CA LYS A 19 -19.06 -6.86 4.55
C LYS A 19 -18.79 -8.36 4.58
N GLU A 20 -18.16 -8.92 3.54
CA GLU A 20 -17.69 -10.31 3.54
C GLU A 20 -16.73 -10.59 4.70
N GLU A 21 -15.92 -9.61 5.10
CA GLU A 21 -15.01 -9.64 6.25
C GLU A 21 -15.69 -9.24 7.58
N GLY A 22 -17.01 -9.02 7.58
CA GLY A 22 -17.76 -8.59 8.76
C GLY A 22 -17.53 -7.12 9.17
N LEU A 23 -17.03 -6.30 8.25
CA LEU A 23 -16.70 -4.89 8.46
C LEU A 23 -17.62 -3.96 7.66
N THR A 24 -17.69 -2.71 8.10
CA THR A 24 -18.28 -1.57 7.38
C THR A 24 -17.19 -0.52 7.12
N VAL A 25 -17.50 0.49 6.29
CA VAL A 25 -16.60 1.62 6.06
C VAL A 25 -16.25 2.38 7.35
N ASP A 26 -17.16 2.38 8.32
CA ASP A 26 -16.98 3.05 9.61
C ASP A 26 -16.06 2.28 10.56
N ASP A 27 -15.83 0.99 10.32
CA ASP A 27 -14.93 0.16 11.12
C ASP A 27 -13.46 0.34 10.74
N ILE A 28 -13.18 1.05 9.64
CA ILE A 28 -11.82 1.32 9.18
C ILE A 28 -11.23 2.49 9.98
N ASN A 29 -10.16 2.22 10.71
CA ASN A 29 -9.45 3.24 11.50
C ASN A 29 -8.30 3.91 10.74
N ILE A 30 -7.73 3.25 9.73
CA ILE A 30 -6.58 3.73 8.97
C ILE A 30 -6.79 3.39 7.48
N VAL A 31 -6.64 4.40 6.63
CA VAL A 31 -6.40 4.27 5.19
C VAL A 31 -4.92 4.51 4.94
N TYR A 32 -4.22 3.54 4.38
CA TYR A 32 -2.83 3.68 3.98
C TYR A 32 -2.73 3.77 2.46
N ILE A 33 -1.92 4.71 1.97
CA ILE A 33 -1.73 4.96 0.55
C ILE A 33 -0.28 4.70 0.17
N THR A 34 -0.06 3.77 -0.75
CA THR A 34 1.29 3.41 -1.20
C THR A 34 1.92 4.56 -1.99
N HIS A 35 1.16 5.23 -2.86
CA HIS A 35 1.59 6.38 -3.66
C HIS A 35 0.41 7.14 -4.30
N SER A 36 0.67 8.33 -4.85
CA SER A 36 -0.36 9.24 -5.36
C SER A 36 -0.76 9.00 -6.83
N HIS A 37 -0.99 7.76 -7.24
CA HIS A 37 -1.71 7.46 -8.49
C HIS A 37 -3.19 7.20 -8.24
N MET A 38 -4.05 7.75 -9.11
CA MET A 38 -5.50 7.84 -8.87
C MET A 38 -6.16 6.47 -8.64
N ASP A 39 -5.69 5.46 -9.35
CA ASP A 39 -6.11 4.07 -9.26
C ASP A 39 -5.74 3.37 -7.96
N HIS A 40 -4.96 4.01 -7.08
CA HIS A 40 -4.67 3.56 -5.72
C HIS A 40 -5.48 4.30 -4.65
N TYR A 41 -5.82 5.58 -4.85
CA TYR A 41 -6.34 6.41 -3.75
C TYR A 41 -7.72 7.04 -3.95
N ARG A 42 -8.34 6.92 -5.14
CA ARG A 42 -9.59 7.65 -5.48
C ARG A 42 -10.70 7.53 -4.43
N ASN A 43 -10.78 6.40 -3.72
CA ASN A 43 -11.82 6.11 -2.75
C ASN A 43 -11.45 6.39 -1.27
N ILE A 44 -10.38 7.13 -0.96
CA ILE A 44 -10.04 7.50 0.45
C ILE A 44 -11.25 8.07 1.20
N GLY A 45 -12.01 8.97 0.55
CA GLY A 45 -13.15 9.66 1.17
C GLY A 45 -14.32 8.76 1.58
N MET A 46 -14.29 7.47 1.25
CA MET A 46 -15.27 6.48 1.73
C MET A 46 -15.13 6.17 3.22
N PHE A 47 -14.01 6.53 3.85
CA PHE A 47 -13.65 6.14 5.22
C PHE A 47 -13.58 7.35 6.16
N PRO A 48 -14.72 7.99 6.50
CA PRO A 48 -14.74 9.30 7.18
C PRO A 48 -14.17 9.29 8.60
N LYS A 49 -14.05 8.13 9.24
CA LYS A 49 -13.49 7.97 10.59
C LYS A 49 -12.01 7.59 10.59
N ALA A 50 -11.46 7.27 9.42
CA ALA A 50 -10.10 6.77 9.32
C ALA A 50 -9.10 7.93 9.28
N LYS A 51 -7.97 7.74 9.96
CA LYS A 51 -6.77 8.54 9.70
C LYS A 51 -6.16 8.06 8.39
N THR A 52 -5.54 8.96 7.64
CA THR A 52 -4.82 8.57 6.42
C THR A 52 -3.32 8.62 6.65
N LEU A 53 -2.59 7.60 6.21
CA LEU A 53 -1.13 7.56 6.21
C LEU A 53 -0.63 7.47 4.78
N ASP A 54 0.24 8.38 4.39
CA ASP A 54 0.90 8.40 3.08
C ASP A 54 2.42 8.64 3.23
N TYR A 55 3.09 8.95 2.12
CA TYR A 55 4.51 9.29 2.09
C TYR A 55 4.93 10.41 3.03
N TRP A 56 4.07 11.41 3.21
CA TRP A 56 4.36 12.62 3.98
C TRP A 56 4.17 12.36 5.47
N GLY A 57 3.12 11.65 5.84
CA GLY A 57 2.84 11.32 7.23
C GLY A 57 1.37 11.02 7.48
N TRP A 58 0.92 11.36 8.67
CA TRP A 58 -0.44 11.15 9.12
C TRP A 58 -1.31 12.37 8.81
N TRP A 59 -2.53 12.08 8.37
CA TRP A 59 -3.62 13.03 8.21
C TRP A 59 -4.78 12.61 9.10
N GLU A 60 -5.09 13.46 10.06
CA GLU A 60 -6.23 13.32 10.96
C GLU A 60 -7.17 14.49 10.68
N GLU A 61 -8.30 14.21 10.02
CA GLU A 61 -9.21 15.25 9.52
C GLU A 61 -8.46 16.23 8.58
N ASP A 62 -8.31 17.49 8.98
CA ASP A 62 -7.59 18.54 8.26
C ASP A 62 -6.18 18.83 8.81
N VAL A 63 -5.70 17.99 9.74
CA VAL A 63 -4.43 18.17 10.44
C VAL A 63 -3.38 17.17 9.97
N TYR A 64 -2.19 17.69 9.67
CA TYR A 64 -1.00 16.90 9.35
C TYR A 64 -0.15 16.62 10.60
N HIS A 65 0.39 15.41 10.69
CA HIS A 65 1.40 15.03 11.66
C HIS A 65 2.54 14.23 11.00
N ASP A 66 3.77 14.53 11.38
CA ASP A 66 4.95 13.78 10.92
C ASP A 66 4.85 12.30 11.29
N TYR A 67 5.24 11.41 10.36
CA TYR A 67 5.44 10.00 10.67
C TYR A 67 6.77 9.80 11.40
N GLN A 68 6.69 9.40 12.68
CA GLN A 68 7.86 9.19 13.55
C GLN A 68 8.34 7.73 13.58
N GLY A 69 7.81 6.87 12.71
CA GLY A 69 8.11 5.44 12.67
C GLY A 69 7.09 4.59 13.44
N GLY A 70 6.83 3.38 12.91
CA GLY A 70 5.87 2.43 13.46
C GLY A 70 4.41 2.86 13.25
N VAL A 71 3.64 2.04 12.54
CA VAL A 71 2.17 2.16 12.49
C VAL A 71 1.55 1.44 13.69
N THR A 72 2.06 0.23 13.95
CA THR A 72 1.84 -0.57 15.17
C THR A 72 3.12 -1.36 15.44
N ASP A 73 3.19 -2.16 16.51
CA ASP A 73 4.32 -3.06 16.78
C ASP A 73 4.62 -4.04 15.63
N ASN A 74 3.61 -4.36 14.82
CA ASN A 74 3.67 -5.33 13.74
C ASN A 74 3.61 -4.70 12.34
N ILE A 75 3.45 -3.38 12.24
CA ILE A 75 3.23 -2.70 10.97
C ILE A 75 4.14 -1.48 10.86
N GLU A 76 4.91 -1.40 9.79
CA GLU A 76 5.80 -0.28 9.52
C GLU A 76 5.75 0.17 8.06
N LEU A 77 5.84 1.47 7.84
CA LEU A 77 6.02 2.09 6.52
C LEU A 77 7.52 2.21 6.22
N ILE A 78 7.93 1.76 5.03
CA ILE A 78 9.25 2.06 4.46
C ILE A 78 9.12 2.83 3.14
N LYS A 79 10.05 3.76 2.88
CA LYS A 79 10.14 4.41 1.57
C LYS A 79 10.68 3.43 0.53
N THR A 80 10.00 3.39 -0.62
CA THR A 80 10.31 2.55 -1.78
C THR A 80 10.09 3.35 -3.08
N PRO A 81 10.82 4.46 -3.29
CA PRO A 81 10.67 5.32 -4.45
C PRO A 81 11.07 4.60 -5.75
N GLY A 82 10.61 5.13 -6.87
CA GLY A 82 11.05 4.73 -8.20
C GLY A 82 9.91 4.63 -9.19
N HIS A 83 8.85 3.88 -8.85
CA HIS A 83 7.62 3.94 -9.63
C HIS A 83 7.07 5.38 -9.60
N SER A 84 6.81 5.88 -8.39
CA SER A 84 6.67 7.30 -8.11
C SER A 84 7.71 7.72 -7.04
N TYR A 85 7.99 9.02 -6.96
CA TYR A 85 8.92 9.57 -5.96
C TYR A 85 8.36 9.43 -4.52
N ASP A 86 7.04 9.38 -4.40
CA ASP A 86 6.29 9.25 -3.15
C ASP A 86 5.90 7.79 -2.84
N SER A 87 6.44 6.80 -3.58
CA SER A 87 6.12 5.40 -3.33
C SER A 87 6.65 4.89 -1.98
N THR A 88 5.78 4.17 -1.27
CA THR A 88 6.02 3.56 0.04
C THR A 88 5.47 2.15 0.10
N THR A 89 6.07 1.31 0.94
CA THR A 89 5.64 -0.08 1.18
C THR A 89 5.28 -0.26 2.65
N LEU A 90 4.12 -0.88 2.88
CA LEU A 90 3.69 -1.28 4.22
C LEU A 90 4.19 -2.70 4.50
N LEU A 91 5.05 -2.84 5.49
CA LEU A 91 5.50 -4.14 5.99
C LEU A 91 4.60 -4.57 7.14
N VAL A 92 4.04 -5.77 7.04
CA VAL A 92 3.09 -6.34 8.00
C VAL A 92 3.63 -7.68 8.49
N LYS A 93 3.97 -7.76 9.77
CA LYS A 93 4.36 -9.01 10.43
C LYS A 93 3.11 -9.85 10.69
N THR A 94 3.07 -11.04 10.11
CA THR A 94 1.99 -12.01 10.30
C THR A 94 2.54 -13.31 10.89
N SER A 95 1.65 -14.23 11.30
CA SER A 95 2.05 -15.58 11.72
C SER A 95 2.67 -16.40 10.58
N GLN A 96 2.48 -16.01 9.32
CA GLN A 96 3.01 -16.72 8.15
C GLN A 96 4.33 -16.13 7.64
N GLY A 97 4.75 -14.97 8.14
CA GLY A 97 5.93 -14.23 7.68
C GLY A 97 5.67 -12.75 7.50
N LEU A 98 6.67 -12.05 6.96
CA LEU A 98 6.58 -10.63 6.64
C LEU A 98 5.91 -10.41 5.28
N VAL A 99 4.79 -9.69 5.25
CA VAL A 99 4.08 -9.31 4.03
C VAL A 99 4.41 -7.88 3.67
N ALA A 100 4.85 -7.63 2.43
CA ALA A 100 5.06 -6.29 1.88
C ALA A 100 3.89 -5.92 0.96
N ILE A 101 3.11 -4.91 1.34
CA ILE A 101 2.08 -4.31 0.49
C ILE A 101 2.68 -3.07 -0.16
N CYS A 102 3.07 -3.19 -1.43
CA CYS A 102 4.06 -2.28 -2.03
C CYS A 102 3.52 -1.40 -3.16
N GLY A 103 2.23 -1.51 -3.49
CA GLY A 103 1.68 -0.84 -4.68
C GLY A 103 2.52 -1.16 -5.91
N ASP A 104 2.79 -0.14 -6.72
CA ASP A 104 3.43 -0.32 -8.04
C ASP A 104 4.95 -0.46 -8.01
N VAL A 105 5.57 -0.66 -6.84
CA VAL A 105 6.94 -1.20 -6.79
C VAL A 105 7.00 -2.51 -7.59
N PHE A 106 5.96 -3.33 -7.50
CA PHE A 106 5.69 -4.46 -8.37
C PHE A 106 4.23 -4.40 -8.85
N TRP A 107 3.98 -4.55 -10.14
CA TRP A 107 2.60 -4.64 -10.62
C TRP A 107 2.04 -6.04 -10.39
N LYS A 108 2.85 -7.08 -10.61
CA LYS A 108 2.53 -8.48 -10.32
C LYS A 108 3.82 -9.29 -10.25
N GLU A 109 3.72 -10.59 -9.89
CA GLU A 109 4.89 -11.47 -9.88
C GLU A 109 5.59 -11.45 -11.26
N ASP A 110 6.90 -11.21 -11.24
CA ASP A 110 7.79 -11.22 -12.41
C ASP A 110 7.40 -10.24 -13.55
N SER A 111 6.54 -9.23 -13.31
CA SER A 111 6.09 -8.30 -14.35
C SER A 111 5.63 -6.92 -13.83
N PRO A 112 5.84 -5.84 -14.61
CA PRO A 112 6.65 -5.78 -15.83
C PRO A 112 8.15 -5.79 -15.49
N LYS A 113 8.96 -6.38 -16.39
CA LYS A 113 10.43 -6.33 -16.25
C LYS A 113 10.95 -4.89 -16.32
N ASP A 114 10.43 -4.13 -17.28
CA ASP A 114 10.66 -2.70 -17.43
C ASP A 114 9.34 -1.99 -17.18
N ASP A 115 9.28 -1.17 -16.14
CA ASP A 115 8.10 -0.37 -15.82
C ASP A 115 8.10 0.89 -16.70
N PRO A 116 7.14 1.06 -17.62
CA PRO A 116 7.08 2.21 -18.51
C PRO A 116 6.62 3.50 -17.80
N PHE A 117 6.00 3.40 -16.62
CA PHE A 117 5.48 4.52 -15.84
C PHE A 117 6.40 4.92 -14.68
N ALA A 118 7.50 4.18 -14.47
CA ALA A 118 8.46 4.53 -13.43
C ALA A 118 9.11 5.89 -13.67
N SER A 119 8.96 6.77 -12.67
CA SER A 119 9.64 8.07 -12.60
C SER A 119 11.17 7.96 -12.51
N ASP A 120 11.68 6.90 -11.87
CA ASP A 120 13.10 6.59 -11.75
C ASP A 120 13.31 5.07 -11.71
N LYS A 121 13.85 4.52 -12.80
CA LYS A 121 14.07 3.07 -12.97
C LYS A 121 15.19 2.52 -12.10
N GLU A 122 16.21 3.32 -11.81
CA GLU A 122 17.34 2.89 -10.97
C GLU A 122 16.90 2.82 -9.51
N MET A 123 16.19 3.84 -9.02
CA MET A 123 15.60 3.80 -7.68
C MET A 123 14.54 2.70 -7.55
N LEU A 124 13.75 2.45 -8.59
CA LEU A 124 12.78 1.36 -8.59
C LEU A 124 13.48 0.00 -8.46
N ALA A 125 14.60 -0.21 -9.15
CA ALA A 125 15.37 -1.45 -9.04
C ALA A 125 15.89 -1.68 -7.62
N GLU A 126 16.41 -0.64 -6.96
CA GLU A 126 16.86 -0.71 -5.56
C GLU A 126 15.68 -0.95 -4.60
N SER A 127 14.54 -0.29 -4.81
CA SER A 127 13.32 -0.52 -4.03
C SER A 127 12.81 -1.95 -4.16
N ARG A 128 12.78 -2.49 -5.39
CA ARG A 128 12.41 -3.89 -5.66
C ARG A 128 13.34 -4.86 -4.94
N LYS A 129 14.65 -4.64 -5.02
CA LYS A 129 15.65 -5.46 -4.31
C LYS A 129 15.41 -5.43 -2.80
N LYS A 130 15.25 -4.24 -2.21
CA LYS A 130 14.97 -4.05 -0.79
C LYS A 130 13.71 -4.80 -0.33
N VAL A 131 12.62 -4.71 -1.10
CA VAL A 131 11.36 -5.41 -0.78
C VAL A 131 11.55 -6.93 -0.81
N LEU A 132 12.22 -7.46 -1.83
CA LEU A 132 12.47 -8.91 -1.96
C LEU A 132 13.44 -9.45 -0.89
N GLU A 133 14.39 -8.64 -0.42
CA GLU A 133 15.30 -9.03 0.67
C GLU A 133 14.59 -9.12 2.03
N LEU A 134 13.61 -8.24 2.28
CA LEU A 134 12.90 -8.16 3.55
C LEU A 134 11.71 -9.14 3.65
N ALA A 135 10.90 -9.23 2.59
CA ALA A 135 9.59 -9.84 2.66
C ALA A 135 9.59 -11.36 2.38
N ASP A 136 8.65 -12.06 3.01
CA ASP A 136 8.32 -13.45 2.67
C ASP A 136 7.20 -13.50 1.61
N TYR A 137 6.30 -12.50 1.61
CA TYR A 137 5.22 -12.34 0.64
C TYR A 137 5.12 -10.90 0.14
N VAL A 138 4.69 -10.72 -1.10
CA VAL A 138 4.44 -9.40 -1.71
C VAL A 138 3.00 -9.33 -2.18
N VAL A 139 2.31 -8.25 -1.80
CA VAL A 139 1.05 -7.81 -2.38
C VAL A 139 1.37 -6.68 -3.36
N PRO A 140 1.37 -6.96 -4.67
CA PRO A 140 1.67 -5.99 -5.70
C PRO A 140 0.45 -5.10 -6.04
N GLY A 141 0.64 -4.04 -6.83
CA GLY A 141 -0.43 -3.08 -7.15
C GLY A 141 -1.50 -3.59 -8.12
N HIS A 142 -1.15 -4.50 -9.05
CA HIS A 142 -2.01 -4.94 -10.17
C HIS A 142 -2.03 -6.47 -10.34
N GLY A 143 -1.94 -7.21 -9.25
CA GLY A 143 -1.88 -8.66 -9.29
C GLY A 143 -2.11 -9.33 -7.94
N ASP A 144 -2.13 -10.66 -7.95
CA ASP A 144 -2.32 -11.45 -6.74
C ASP A 144 -1.08 -11.41 -5.84
N ILE A 145 -1.31 -11.61 -4.54
CA ILE A 145 -0.26 -11.86 -3.56
C ILE A 145 0.59 -13.08 -3.98
N TYR A 146 1.91 -12.97 -3.85
CA TYR A 146 2.82 -14.07 -4.15
C TYR A 146 3.91 -14.23 -3.09
N LYS A 147 4.47 -15.44 -3.01
CA LYS A 147 5.57 -15.77 -2.10
C LYS A 147 6.91 -15.43 -2.75
N VAL A 148 7.79 -14.78 -2.02
CA VAL A 148 9.13 -14.42 -2.50
C VAL A 148 9.98 -15.69 -2.66
N LYS A 149 10.63 -15.82 -3.82
CA LYS A 149 11.63 -16.88 -4.09
C LYS A 149 12.97 -16.43 -3.51
N LYS A 150 13.41 -17.08 -2.44
CA LYS A 150 14.72 -16.85 -1.79
C LYS A 150 15.80 -17.75 -2.39
#